data_AF-A0A964MBZ9-F1
#
_entry.id   AF-A0A964MBZ9-F1
#
_cell.length_a   1.000
_cell.length_b   1.000
_cell.length_c   1.000
_cell.angle_alpha   90.00
_cell.angle_beta   90.00
_cell.angle_gamma   90.00
#
_symmetry.space_group_name_H-M   'P 1'
#
loop_
_entity.id
_entity.type
_entity.pdbx_description
1 polymer ?
#
loop_
_entity_poly.entity_id
_entity_poly.type
_entity_poly.pdbx_seq_one_letter_code
_entity_poly.pdbx_strand_id
1 'polypeptide(L)'
;MDGATVSEDSGKLRAAIHTLTIAEVGAAVGTGSAGLGQAEAAQRLERFGPNAIRPVRGRPLIVRFLANFTHLMAILLWVGGIVGFLARMPQLGVAIWLVNVINGVFSFWQEFRAEKATEALRMLLPSFARVVRDGEELRLPAEELVPGDVMLLAEGDRICADGRLIAEAELRVDQSVLTGESHPVRKTSDPVPGGGMGRVELPNLVFAGTTVSAGTGRAVVFATGMETAFGAIASLTQGLEEAPSPLQVELGRVTRVVTALAAGIGLLFFTLAVALAGVETAEGFIFAMGMIVAFVPEGLVPTVTLSLAMGVQRMARRNALIKKLSSVETLGCCTVICTDKTGTLTENAMTVRSLWIGGHPLTVTGAGYGPEGAVLDEGYSVDGPQASDMRRMLLAAGLCNDARLLAPEDAGGRWSILGDPTEAALKVAAAKAGVDLDAEEGRLPRVREIPFESRRKMMSTVHRVTAPREEGG
;
A
#
# COMPACT_ATOMS: atom_id res chain seq x y z
N MET A 1 9.39 31.46 -14.16
CA MET A 1 10.72 31.48 -13.50
C MET A 1 10.61 31.42 -11.97
N ASP A 2 9.41 31.35 -11.39
CA ASP A 2 9.19 31.41 -9.93
C ASP A 2 9.13 30.05 -9.19
N GLY A 3 9.29 28.92 -9.89
CA GLY A 3 9.19 27.59 -9.27
C GLY A 3 10.44 27.15 -8.49
N ALA A 4 11.63 27.61 -8.90
CA ALA A 4 12.90 27.17 -8.32
C ALA A 4 13.20 27.86 -6.98
N THR A 5 12.90 29.16 -6.87
CA THR A 5 13.09 29.96 -5.64
C THR A 5 12.14 29.54 -4.51
N VAL A 6 10.88 29.21 -4.85
CA VAL A 6 9.90 28.67 -3.89
C VAL A 6 10.31 27.28 -3.38
N SER A 7 10.94 26.46 -4.23
CA SER A 7 11.43 25.12 -3.87
C SER A 7 12.59 25.17 -2.88
N GLU A 8 13.55 26.09 -3.05
CA GLU A 8 14.71 26.20 -2.16
C GLU A 8 14.34 26.72 -0.76
N ASP A 9 13.49 27.74 -0.67
CA ASP A 9 13.03 28.27 0.63
C ASP A 9 12.12 27.26 1.35
N SER A 10 11.27 26.53 0.60
CA SER A 10 10.48 25.43 1.17
C SER A 10 11.37 24.29 1.68
N GLY A 11 12.47 23.97 0.98
CA GLY A 11 13.43 22.95 1.40
C GLY A 11 14.12 23.31 2.72
N LYS A 12 14.58 24.57 2.86
CA LYS A 12 15.20 25.08 4.09
C LYS A 12 14.22 25.11 5.26
N LEU A 13 12.99 25.58 5.03
CA LEU A 13 11.94 25.56 6.05
C LEU A 13 11.67 24.14 6.54
N ARG A 14 11.51 23.18 5.62
CA ARG A 14 11.27 21.77 5.97
C ARG A 14 12.40 21.13 6.77
N ALA A 15 13.64 21.52 6.51
CA ALA A 15 14.78 21.04 7.27
C ALA A 15 14.77 21.57 8.72
N ALA A 16 14.34 22.82 8.93
CA ALA A 16 14.35 23.48 10.24
C ALA A 16 13.02 23.44 11.00
N ILE A 17 11.90 23.03 10.39
CA ILE A 17 10.56 23.18 10.99
C ILE A 17 10.40 22.48 12.35
N HIS A 18 11.18 21.42 12.60
CA HIS A 18 11.21 20.70 13.87
C HIS A 18 11.82 21.51 15.02
N THR A 19 12.69 22.50 14.73
CA THR A 19 13.32 23.33 15.75
C THR A 19 12.47 24.55 16.14
N LEU A 20 11.41 24.84 15.38
CA LEU A 20 10.57 26.01 15.58
C LEU A 20 9.53 25.79 16.68
N THR A 21 9.21 26.87 17.39
CA THR A 21 8.06 26.96 18.30
C THR A 21 6.74 26.91 17.54
N ILE A 22 5.65 26.59 18.22
CA ILE A 22 4.32 26.47 17.60
C ILE A 22 3.90 27.76 16.90
N ALA A 23 4.18 28.93 17.50
CA ALA A 23 3.89 30.23 16.92
C ALA A 23 4.71 30.49 15.65
N GLU A 24 6.00 30.13 15.66
CA GLU A 24 6.89 30.26 14.49
C GLU A 24 6.51 29.30 13.37
N VAL A 25 6.04 28.08 13.68
CA VAL A 25 5.50 27.13 12.68
C VAL A 25 4.28 27.73 11.98
N GLY A 26 3.34 28.30 12.75
CA GLY A 26 2.18 28.98 12.20
C GLY A 26 2.57 30.15 11.29
N ALA A 27 3.52 30.98 11.72
CA ALA A 27 4.02 32.09 10.91
C ALA A 27 4.74 31.62 9.63
N ALA A 28 5.57 30.56 9.72
CA ALA A 28 6.39 30.10 8.62
C ALA A 28 5.58 29.39 7.52
N VAL A 29 4.51 28.68 7.89
CA VAL A 29 3.59 28.03 6.92
C VAL A 29 2.38 28.91 6.62
N GLY A 30 2.25 30.07 7.26
CA GLY A 30 1.17 31.02 7.08
C GLY A 30 -0.18 30.44 7.48
N THR A 31 -0.30 29.88 8.68
CA THR A 31 -1.54 29.28 9.20
C THR A 31 -1.71 29.59 10.68
N GLY A 32 -2.97 29.70 11.13
CA GLY A 32 -3.34 30.00 12.52
C GLY A 32 -3.98 28.81 13.23
N SER A 33 -4.41 29.02 14.48
CA SER A 33 -5.13 28.00 15.26
C SER A 33 -6.51 27.61 14.69
N ALA A 34 -7.10 28.49 13.88
CA ALA A 34 -8.33 28.26 13.12
C ALA A 34 -8.10 27.54 11.78
N GLY A 35 -6.85 27.20 11.43
CA GLY A 35 -6.51 26.63 10.13
C GLY A 35 -6.54 27.65 8.99
N LEU A 36 -6.50 27.16 7.76
CA LEU A 36 -6.57 27.99 6.54
C LEU A 36 -8.00 28.37 6.20
N GLY A 37 -8.20 29.49 5.51
CA GLY A 37 -9.49 29.78 4.89
C GLY A 37 -9.71 28.97 3.61
N GLN A 38 -10.96 28.64 3.26
CA GLN A 38 -11.26 27.83 2.07
C GLN A 38 -10.70 28.42 0.77
N ALA A 39 -10.79 29.74 0.59
CA ALA A 39 -10.27 30.42 -0.60
C ALA A 39 -8.74 30.32 -0.68
N GLU A 40 -8.05 30.42 0.45
CA GLU A 40 -6.60 30.27 0.52
C GLU A 40 -6.18 28.83 0.26
N ALA A 41 -6.91 27.85 0.82
CA ALA A 41 -6.65 26.44 0.56
C ALA A 41 -6.79 26.09 -0.93
N ALA A 42 -7.81 26.63 -1.61
CA ALA A 42 -7.99 26.46 -3.05
C ALA A 42 -6.82 27.09 -3.86
N GLN A 43 -6.38 28.30 -3.50
CA GLN A 43 -5.23 28.93 -4.14
C GLN A 43 -3.93 28.13 -3.92
N ARG A 44 -3.74 27.59 -2.72
CA ARG A 44 -2.58 26.74 -2.42
C ARG A 44 -2.67 25.40 -3.17
N LEU A 45 -3.86 24.86 -3.40
CA LEU A 45 -4.04 23.65 -4.18
C LEU A 45 -3.63 23.86 -5.64
N GLU A 46 -3.95 25.01 -6.23
CA GLU A 46 -3.47 25.38 -7.57
C GLU A 46 -1.94 25.56 -7.60
N ARG A 47 -1.35 26.12 -6.55
CA ARG A 47 0.09 26.40 -6.47
C ARG A 47 0.95 25.15 -6.22
N PHE A 48 0.58 24.33 -5.24
CA PHE A 48 1.35 23.15 -4.82
C PHE A 48 0.92 21.87 -5.54
N GLY A 49 -0.28 21.86 -6.12
CA GLY A 49 -0.91 20.69 -6.71
C GLY A 49 -1.54 19.77 -5.66
N PRO A 50 -2.24 18.71 -6.11
CA PRO A 50 -2.90 17.77 -5.21
C PRO A 50 -1.89 16.97 -4.38
N ASN A 51 -2.30 16.61 -3.16
CA ASN A 51 -1.57 15.69 -2.28
C ASN A 51 -1.69 14.25 -2.80
N ALA A 52 -1.01 13.97 -3.90
CA ALA A 52 -0.98 12.67 -4.55
C ALA A 52 0.44 12.33 -5.01
N ILE A 53 0.76 11.04 -4.96
CA ILE A 53 1.97 10.52 -5.60
C ILE A 53 1.73 10.59 -7.11
N ARG A 54 2.58 11.35 -7.82
CA ARG A 54 2.44 11.51 -9.26
C ARG A 54 2.70 10.15 -9.93
N PRO A 55 1.73 9.59 -10.67
CA PRO A 55 2.00 8.39 -11.44
C PRO A 55 2.99 8.75 -12.56
N VAL A 56 3.93 7.85 -12.84
CA VAL A 56 4.77 7.95 -14.03
C VAL A 56 3.84 7.98 -15.23
N ARG A 57 3.93 9.03 -16.06
CA ARG A 57 3.05 9.18 -17.24
C ARG A 57 3.16 7.93 -18.11
N GLY A 58 2.04 7.20 -18.21
CA GLY A 58 1.91 6.11 -19.17
C GLY A 58 2.05 6.63 -20.60
N ARG A 59 2.40 5.74 -21.54
CA ARG A 59 2.44 6.10 -22.96
C ARG A 59 1.02 6.47 -23.41
N PRO A 60 0.82 7.58 -24.15
CA PRO A 60 -0.51 7.97 -24.61
C PRO A 60 -1.10 6.89 -25.51
N LEU A 61 -2.42 6.69 -25.44
CA LEU A 61 -3.14 5.62 -26.15
C LEU A 61 -2.83 5.60 -27.65
N ILE A 62 -2.66 6.76 -28.28
CA ILE A 62 -2.31 6.88 -29.71
C ILE A 62 -0.91 6.33 -29.99
N VAL A 63 0.08 6.64 -29.14
CA VAL A 63 1.45 6.11 -29.31
C VAL A 63 1.46 4.61 -29.10
N ARG A 64 0.66 4.11 -28.16
CA ARG A 64 0.51 2.67 -27.91
C ARG A 64 -0.18 1.95 -29.07
N PHE A 65 -1.22 2.55 -29.64
CA PHE A 65 -1.87 2.06 -30.85
C PHE A 65 -0.88 2.03 -32.02
N LEU A 66 -0.16 3.14 -32.28
CA LEU A 66 0.82 3.25 -33.35
C LEU A 66 1.99 2.26 -33.19
N ALA A 67 2.39 1.95 -31.96
CA ALA A 67 3.44 0.97 -31.70
C ALA A 67 3.11 -0.43 -32.23
N ASN A 68 1.82 -0.78 -32.36
CA ASN A 68 1.40 -2.05 -32.97
C ASN A 68 1.72 -2.11 -34.47
N PHE A 69 2.03 -0.99 -35.15
CA PHE A 69 2.36 -0.94 -36.57
C PHE A 69 3.85 -0.77 -36.86
N THR A 70 4.69 -0.66 -35.83
CA THR A 70 6.14 -0.41 -35.97
C THR A 70 7.01 -1.61 -35.61
N HIS A 71 6.42 -2.74 -35.22
CA HIS A 71 7.19 -3.95 -34.97
C HIS A 71 7.69 -4.56 -36.29
N LEU A 72 8.76 -5.36 -36.22
CA LEU A 72 9.48 -5.88 -37.41
C LEU A 72 8.54 -6.52 -38.45
N MET A 73 7.54 -7.28 -38.01
CA MET A 73 6.59 -7.92 -38.93
C MET A 73 5.66 -6.92 -39.61
N ALA A 74 5.08 -5.96 -38.87
CA ALA A 74 4.31 -4.89 -39.50
C ALA A 74 5.15 -4.10 -40.51
N ILE A 75 6.44 -3.86 -40.24
CA ILE A 75 7.34 -3.21 -41.20
C ILE A 75 7.54 -4.10 -42.44
N LEU A 76 7.76 -5.41 -42.28
CA LEU A 76 7.87 -6.35 -43.40
C LEU A 76 6.60 -6.35 -44.26
N LEU A 77 5.42 -6.35 -43.64
CA LEU A 77 4.13 -6.27 -44.35
C LEU A 77 3.92 -4.91 -45.04
N TRP A 78 4.36 -3.81 -44.43
CA TRP A 78 4.34 -2.50 -45.07
C TRP A 78 5.20 -2.49 -46.34
N VAL A 79 6.45 -2.95 -46.24
CA VAL A 79 7.39 -3.08 -47.36
C VAL A 79 6.82 -4.05 -48.41
N GLY A 80 6.23 -5.16 -47.97
CA GLY A 80 5.56 -6.14 -48.81
C GLY A 80 4.48 -5.55 -49.70
N GLY A 81 3.59 -4.74 -49.10
CA GLY A 81 2.56 -4.07 -49.87
C GLY A 81 3.14 -3.06 -50.86
N ILE A 82 4.19 -2.32 -50.48
CA ILE A 82 4.92 -1.43 -51.41
C ILE A 82 5.47 -2.21 -52.61
N VAL A 83 6.12 -3.36 -52.36
CA VAL A 83 6.64 -4.22 -53.43
C VAL A 83 5.49 -4.75 -54.31
N GLY A 84 4.34 -5.11 -53.73
CA GLY A 84 3.14 -5.49 -54.48
C GLY A 84 2.64 -4.40 -55.43
N PHE A 85 2.65 -3.14 -55.01
CA PHE A 85 2.33 -2.02 -55.90
C PHE A 85 3.37 -1.83 -57.02
N LEU A 86 4.66 -1.94 -56.69
CA LEU A 86 5.75 -1.85 -57.67
C LEU A 86 5.71 -2.99 -58.70
N ALA A 87 5.27 -4.18 -58.28
CA ALA A 87 5.05 -5.36 -59.12
C ALA A 87 3.82 -5.27 -60.03
N ARG A 88 3.10 -4.14 -60.05
CA ARG A 88 1.81 -3.98 -60.74
C ARG A 88 0.73 -4.97 -60.28
N MET A 89 0.80 -5.42 -59.04
CA MET A 89 -0.21 -6.26 -58.37
C MET A 89 -0.93 -5.47 -57.26
N PRO A 90 -1.69 -4.42 -57.60
CA PRO A 90 -2.29 -3.53 -56.60
C PRO A 90 -3.28 -4.25 -55.69
N GLN A 91 -3.98 -5.29 -56.19
CA GLN A 91 -4.90 -6.08 -55.36
C GLN A 91 -4.15 -6.79 -54.23
N LEU A 92 -2.96 -7.30 -54.52
CA LEU A 92 -2.12 -8.02 -53.56
C LEU A 92 -1.49 -7.05 -52.55
N GLY A 93 -1.00 -5.90 -53.02
CA GLY A 93 -0.49 -4.84 -52.15
C GLY A 93 -1.53 -4.32 -51.14
N VAL A 94 -2.75 -4.06 -51.60
CA VAL A 94 -3.88 -3.66 -50.73
C VAL A 94 -4.24 -4.78 -49.75
N ALA A 95 -4.26 -6.03 -50.18
CA ALA A 95 -4.57 -7.17 -49.30
C ALA A 95 -3.55 -7.31 -48.16
N ILE A 96 -2.25 -7.18 -48.45
CA ILE A 96 -1.18 -7.24 -47.43
C ILE A 96 -1.35 -6.12 -46.40
N TRP A 97 -1.58 -4.88 -46.84
CA TRP A 97 -1.79 -3.76 -45.93
C TRP A 97 -3.06 -3.91 -45.10
N LEU A 98 -4.15 -4.42 -45.69
CA LEU A 98 -5.39 -4.68 -44.96
C LEU A 98 -5.17 -5.71 -43.84
N VAL A 99 -4.45 -6.79 -44.12
CA VAL A 99 -4.07 -7.80 -43.11
C VAL A 99 -3.27 -7.14 -41.98
N ASN A 100 -2.28 -6.30 -42.31
CA ASN A 100 -1.49 -5.59 -41.32
C ASN A 100 -2.35 -4.66 -40.44
N VAL A 101 -3.30 -3.93 -41.04
CA VAL A 101 -4.24 -3.07 -40.33
C VAL A 101 -5.13 -3.88 -39.38
N ILE A 102 -5.72 -4.97 -39.88
CA ILE A 102 -6.57 -5.86 -39.07
C ILE A 102 -5.77 -6.43 -37.89
N ASN A 103 -4.55 -6.89 -38.14
CA ASN A 103 -3.69 -7.46 -37.10
C ASN A 103 -3.32 -6.43 -36.03
N GLY A 104 -2.93 -5.21 -36.42
CA GLY A 104 -2.61 -4.15 -35.48
C GLY A 104 -3.81 -3.68 -34.65
N VAL A 105 -5.00 -3.56 -35.27
CA VAL A 105 -6.25 -3.23 -34.56
C VAL A 105 -6.63 -4.34 -33.58
N PHE A 106 -6.56 -5.60 -34.00
CA PHE A 106 -6.88 -6.74 -33.16
C PHE A 106 -5.91 -6.85 -31.97
N SER A 107 -4.61 -6.67 -32.20
CA SER A 107 -3.58 -6.65 -31.17
C SER A 107 -3.82 -5.54 -30.14
N PHE A 108 -4.09 -4.31 -30.59
CA PHE A 108 -4.42 -3.20 -29.69
C PHE A 108 -5.70 -3.46 -28.89
N TRP A 109 -6.74 -4.00 -29.53
CA TRP A 109 -8.01 -4.28 -28.85
C TRP A 109 -7.86 -5.36 -27.76
N GLN A 110 -7.07 -6.40 -28.03
CA GLN A 110 -6.75 -7.44 -27.04
C GLN A 110 -5.97 -6.88 -25.85
N GLU A 111 -4.97 -6.03 -26.11
CA GLU A 111 -4.17 -5.38 -25.07
C GLU A 111 -5.02 -4.44 -24.21
N PHE A 112 -5.86 -3.61 -24.85
CA PHE A 112 -6.74 -2.67 -24.18
C PHE A 112 -7.78 -3.36 -23.28
N ARG A 113 -8.34 -4.49 -23.73
CA ARG A 113 -9.31 -5.26 -22.95
C ARG A 113 -8.69 -5.90 -21.70
N ALA A 114 -7.46 -6.37 -21.80
CA ALA A 114 -6.73 -6.94 -20.66
C ALA A 114 -6.44 -5.87 -19.58
N GLU A 115 -6.12 -4.65 -20.00
CA GLU A 115 -5.77 -3.55 -19.09
C GLU A 115 -6.99 -2.94 -18.36
N LYS A 116 -8.14 -2.85 -19.04
CA LYS A 116 -9.40 -2.40 -18.38
C LYS A 116 -9.81 -3.30 -17.21
N ALA A 117 -9.50 -4.59 -17.26
CA ALA A 117 -9.78 -5.51 -16.16
C ALA A 117 -8.93 -5.19 -14.91
N THR A 118 -7.72 -4.67 -15.09
CA THR A 118 -6.84 -4.23 -13.99
C THR A 118 -7.17 -2.82 -13.47
N GLU A 119 -7.66 -1.91 -14.31
CA GLU A 119 -8.02 -0.53 -13.91
C GLU A 119 -9.22 -0.47 -12.97
N ALA A 120 -10.24 -1.33 -13.20
CA ALA A 120 -11.44 -1.39 -12.36
C ALA A 120 -11.14 -1.73 -10.88
N LEU A 121 -10.00 -2.35 -10.60
CA LEU A 121 -9.54 -2.69 -9.25
C LEU A 121 -8.87 -1.51 -8.52
N ARG A 122 -8.42 -0.46 -9.23
CA ARG A 122 -7.74 0.71 -8.64
C ARG A 122 -8.71 1.72 -8.02
N MET A 123 -9.98 1.73 -8.42
CA MET A 123 -10.98 2.73 -7.99
C MET A 123 -11.62 2.45 -6.61
N LEU A 124 -11.18 1.41 -5.89
CA LEU A 124 -11.88 0.91 -4.69
C LEU A 124 -11.41 1.50 -3.35
N LEU A 125 -10.48 2.46 -3.30
CA LEU A 125 -9.92 2.93 -2.01
C LEU A 125 -9.66 4.45 -1.97
N PRO A 126 -10.70 5.29 -1.83
CA PRO A 126 -10.50 6.70 -1.50
C PRO A 126 -10.06 6.85 -0.04
N SER A 127 -8.99 7.62 0.19
CA SER A 127 -8.55 8.04 1.53
C SER A 127 -9.04 9.45 1.85
N PHE A 128 -9.54 9.66 3.07
CA PHE A 128 -10.02 10.96 3.56
C PHE A 128 -9.14 11.45 4.72
N ALA A 129 -9.03 12.77 4.87
CA ALA A 129 -8.36 13.44 5.97
C ALA A 129 -9.33 14.33 6.74
N ARG A 130 -9.12 14.46 8.05
CA ARG A 130 -9.80 15.44 8.90
C ARG A 130 -8.92 16.66 9.08
N VAL A 131 -9.46 17.85 8.85
CA VAL A 131 -8.74 19.11 8.95
C VAL A 131 -9.57 20.18 9.65
N VAL A 132 -8.91 21.26 10.08
CA VAL A 132 -9.58 22.50 10.46
C VAL A 132 -9.35 23.54 9.36
N ARG A 133 -10.43 24.11 8.83
CA ARG A 133 -10.41 25.27 7.93
C ARG A 133 -11.51 26.25 8.34
N ASP A 134 -11.24 27.55 8.28
CA ASP A 134 -12.14 28.61 8.76
C ASP A 134 -12.65 28.39 10.20
N GLY A 135 -11.86 27.70 11.04
CA GLY A 135 -12.22 27.36 12.42
C GLY A 135 -13.15 26.14 12.57
N GLU A 136 -13.59 25.52 11.47
CA GLU A 136 -14.49 24.37 11.46
C GLU A 136 -13.76 23.07 11.13
N GLU A 137 -14.17 21.96 11.77
CA GLU A 137 -13.67 20.63 11.41
C GLU A 137 -14.35 20.11 10.13
N LEU A 138 -13.54 19.73 9.14
CA LEU A 138 -13.99 19.23 7.86
C LEU A 138 -13.33 17.88 7.56
N ARG A 139 -14.08 17.00 6.90
CA ARG A 139 -13.56 15.75 6.31
C ARG A 139 -13.49 15.93 4.80
N LEU A 140 -12.28 15.89 4.24
CA LEU A 140 -12.04 16.10 2.81
C LEU A 140 -11.18 14.97 2.21
N PRO A 141 -11.25 14.75 0.89
CA PRO A 141 -10.36 13.81 0.22
C PRO A 141 -8.90 14.15 0.49
N ALA A 142 -8.07 13.15 0.79
CA ALA A 142 -6.67 13.37 1.14
C ALA A 142 -5.90 14.14 0.04
N GLU A 143 -6.34 14.05 -1.22
CA GLU A 143 -5.77 14.76 -2.38
C GLU A 143 -5.92 16.28 -2.31
N GLU A 144 -6.91 16.79 -1.58
CA GLU A 144 -7.20 18.22 -1.42
C GLU A 144 -6.42 18.87 -0.26
N LEU A 145 -5.59 18.10 0.45
CA LEU A 145 -4.69 18.61 1.48
C LEU A 145 -3.60 19.49 0.88
N VAL A 146 -3.31 20.61 1.52
CA VAL A 146 -2.28 21.56 1.11
C VAL A 146 -1.35 21.93 2.28
N PRO A 147 -0.09 22.34 2.02
CA PRO A 147 0.76 22.90 3.07
C PRO A 147 0.07 24.07 3.78
N GLY A 148 0.03 24.03 5.11
CA GLY A 148 -0.64 24.98 5.99
C GLY A 148 -1.96 24.48 6.57
N ASP A 149 -2.57 23.43 6.03
CA ASP A 149 -3.73 22.81 6.65
C ASP A 149 -3.39 22.31 8.06
N VAL A 150 -4.34 22.44 8.98
CA VAL A 150 -4.24 21.86 10.32
C VAL A 150 -4.97 20.53 10.30
N MET A 151 -4.21 19.44 10.20
CA MET A 151 -4.73 18.08 10.25
C MET A 151 -5.05 17.69 11.69
N LEU A 152 -6.23 17.09 11.87
CA LEU A 152 -6.65 16.50 13.13
C LEU A 152 -6.31 15.01 13.09
N LEU A 153 -5.65 14.57 14.15
CA LEU A 153 -5.18 13.21 14.31
C LEU A 153 -5.91 12.61 15.51
N ALA A 154 -6.67 11.55 15.27
CA ALA A 154 -7.22 10.70 16.29
C ALA A 154 -6.71 9.27 16.11
N GLU A 155 -6.86 8.49 17.16
CA GLU A 155 -6.52 7.08 17.12
C GLU A 155 -7.19 6.34 15.94
N GLY A 156 -6.41 5.50 15.26
CA GLY A 156 -6.84 4.78 14.06
C GLY A 156 -6.71 5.58 12.76
N ASP A 157 -6.51 6.91 12.83
CA ASP A 157 -6.37 7.72 11.63
C ASP A 157 -5.05 7.43 10.90
N ARG A 158 -5.13 7.36 9.58
CA ARG A 158 -3.95 7.35 8.72
C ARG A 158 -3.50 8.78 8.48
N ILE A 159 -2.23 9.04 8.73
CA ILE A 159 -1.61 10.36 8.53
C ILE A 159 -1.46 10.59 7.03
N CYS A 160 -2.17 11.60 6.51
CA CYS A 160 -2.34 11.79 5.06
C CYS A 160 -1.27 12.67 4.40
N ALA A 161 -0.50 13.43 5.20
CA ALA A 161 0.56 14.32 4.74
C ALA A 161 1.63 14.47 5.82
N ASP A 162 2.81 15.00 5.47
CA ASP A 162 3.86 15.26 6.46
C ASP A 162 3.52 16.54 7.25
N GLY A 163 3.53 16.44 8.57
CA GLY A 163 3.08 17.50 9.46
C GLY A 163 3.98 17.72 10.68
N ARG A 164 3.95 18.96 11.18
CA ARG A 164 4.58 19.37 12.44
C ARG A 164 3.50 19.45 13.50
N LEU A 165 3.65 18.70 14.59
CA LEU A 165 2.67 18.71 15.68
C LEU A 165 2.61 20.08 16.36
N ILE A 166 1.42 20.55 16.66
CA ILE A 166 1.19 21.81 17.37
C ILE A 166 0.39 21.61 18.65
N ALA A 167 -0.23 20.44 18.81
CA ALA A 167 -0.84 19.97 20.04
C ALA A 167 -0.92 18.45 20.00
N GLU A 168 -0.87 17.83 21.17
CA GLU A 168 -0.90 16.39 21.37
C GLU A 168 -1.45 16.06 22.75
N ALA A 169 -2.14 14.93 22.84
CA ALA A 169 -2.51 14.30 24.10
C ALA A 169 -2.17 12.82 24.00
N GLU A 170 -1.05 12.43 24.63
CA GLU A 170 -0.48 11.08 24.62
C GLU A 170 -0.40 10.43 23.23
N LEU A 171 -0.11 11.25 22.21
CA LEU A 171 -0.08 10.81 20.83
C LEU A 171 1.04 9.78 20.61
N ARG A 172 0.68 8.61 20.08
CA ARG A 172 1.60 7.56 19.63
C ARG A 172 1.32 7.25 18.16
N VAL A 173 2.38 7.10 17.38
CA VAL A 173 2.28 6.84 15.93
C VAL A 173 3.06 5.57 15.57
N ASP A 174 2.42 4.68 14.83
CA ASP A 174 3.04 3.54 14.17
C ASP A 174 3.71 4.02 12.88
N GLN A 175 5.04 4.00 12.88
CA GLN A 175 5.88 4.45 11.77
C GLN A 175 6.48 3.27 10.97
N SER A 176 5.96 2.05 11.14
CA SER A 176 6.46 0.82 10.50
C SER A 176 6.56 0.92 8.98
N VAL A 177 5.69 1.70 8.32
CA VAL A 177 5.75 1.92 6.86
C VAL A 177 7.05 2.61 6.42
N LEU A 178 7.67 3.40 7.29
CA LEU A 178 8.92 4.14 7.00
C LEU A 178 10.15 3.52 7.68
N THR A 179 9.99 2.90 8.85
CA THR A 179 11.10 2.39 9.66
C THR A 179 11.21 0.86 9.67
N GLY A 180 10.14 0.13 9.33
CA GLY A 180 10.03 -1.32 9.53
C GLY A 180 9.74 -1.74 10.98
N GLU A 181 9.69 -0.80 11.92
CA GLU A 181 9.49 -1.07 13.35
C GLU A 181 8.06 -0.74 13.77
N SER A 182 7.37 -1.70 14.40
CA SER A 182 5.93 -1.61 14.72
C SER A 182 5.65 -1.15 16.15
N HIS A 183 6.68 -0.84 16.93
CA HIS A 183 6.48 -0.26 18.24
C HIS A 183 6.00 1.19 18.06
N PRO A 184 4.80 1.57 18.56
CA PRO A 184 4.34 2.93 18.46
C PRO A 184 5.30 3.90 19.15
N VAL A 185 5.63 5.00 18.48
CA VAL A 185 6.56 6.00 19.01
C VAL A 185 5.77 7.16 19.59
N ARG A 186 6.06 7.55 20.83
CA ARG A 186 5.45 8.72 21.47
C ARG A 186 5.88 9.99 20.75
N LYS A 187 4.93 10.87 20.52
CA LYS A 187 5.13 12.16 19.85
C LYS A 187 4.93 13.33 20.81
N THR A 188 5.46 14.50 20.45
CA THR A 188 5.34 15.74 21.23
C THR A 188 5.21 16.97 20.32
N SER A 189 4.57 18.06 20.75
CA SER A 189 4.55 19.32 20.01
C SER A 189 5.74 20.23 20.32
N ASP A 190 6.55 19.90 21.34
CA ASP A 190 7.68 20.74 21.73
C ASP A 190 8.73 20.87 20.61
N PRO A 191 9.43 22.01 20.52
CA PRO A 191 10.57 22.17 19.62
C PRO A 191 11.68 21.19 19.98
N VAL A 192 12.27 20.56 18.96
CA VAL A 192 13.37 19.62 19.13
C VAL A 192 14.62 20.27 18.54
N PRO A 193 15.64 20.63 19.36
CA PRO A 193 16.89 21.17 18.85
C PRO A 193 17.62 20.11 18.00
N GLY A 194 18.20 20.51 16.88
CA GLY A 194 18.86 19.58 15.95
C GLY A 194 20.11 18.91 16.55
N GLY A 195 20.27 17.60 16.27
CA GLY A 195 21.47 16.82 16.58
C GLY A 195 21.20 15.33 16.78
N GLY A 196 21.84 14.47 15.99
CA GLY A 196 21.97 13.02 16.27
C GLY A 196 20.79 12.09 15.92
N MET A 197 19.58 12.61 15.66
CA MET A 197 18.42 11.81 15.26
C MET A 197 18.12 11.91 13.77
N GLY A 198 17.71 10.80 13.16
CA GLY A 198 17.19 10.77 11.80
C GLY A 198 15.86 11.52 11.70
N ARG A 199 15.51 12.05 10.52
CA ARG A 199 14.29 12.87 10.35
C ARG A 199 13.01 12.14 10.78
N VAL A 200 12.90 10.85 10.47
CA VAL A 200 11.73 10.01 10.82
C VAL A 200 11.63 9.72 12.33
N GLU A 201 12.75 9.87 13.05
CA GLU A 201 12.82 9.66 14.51
C GLU A 201 12.38 10.90 15.30
N LEU A 202 12.31 12.07 14.66
CA LEU A 202 11.94 13.31 15.33
C LEU A 202 10.53 13.19 15.95
N PRO A 203 10.39 13.37 17.28
CA PRO A 203 9.14 13.09 17.98
C PRO A 203 8.07 14.15 17.72
N ASN A 204 8.43 15.27 17.11
CA ASN A 204 7.50 16.35 16.83
C ASN A 204 7.03 16.45 15.38
N LEU A 205 7.47 15.50 14.55
CA LEU A 205 7.02 15.32 13.18
C LEU A 205 6.16 14.07 13.05
N VAL A 206 5.19 14.15 12.15
CA VAL A 206 4.36 13.03 11.69
C VAL A 206 4.45 12.93 10.17
N PHE A 207 4.34 11.71 9.64
CA PHE A 207 4.67 11.46 8.24
C PHE A 207 3.52 10.79 7.48
N ALA A 208 3.37 11.16 6.22
CA ALA A 208 2.39 10.59 5.32
C ALA A 208 2.54 9.06 5.24
N GLY A 209 1.41 8.35 5.31
CA GLY A 209 1.37 6.89 5.21
C GLY A 209 1.51 6.13 6.54
N THR A 210 1.89 6.81 7.62
CA THR A 210 1.91 6.27 9.00
C THR A 210 0.51 6.31 9.65
N THR A 211 0.33 5.65 10.80
CA THR A 211 -0.99 5.53 11.46
C THR A 211 -0.91 5.95 12.91
N VAL A 212 -1.92 6.65 13.42
CA VAL A 212 -2.03 7.01 14.84
C VAL A 212 -2.45 5.76 15.62
N SER A 213 -1.59 5.31 16.53
CA SER A 213 -1.85 4.12 17.35
C SER A 213 -2.63 4.43 18.62
N ALA A 214 -2.44 5.63 19.19
CA ALA A 214 -3.12 6.06 20.40
C ALA A 214 -3.08 7.58 20.55
N GLY A 215 -4.03 8.12 21.31
CA GLY A 215 -4.07 9.54 21.66
C GLY A 215 -4.62 10.42 20.53
N THR A 216 -4.48 11.73 20.71
CA THR A 216 -4.93 12.72 19.73
C THR A 216 -3.86 13.77 19.48
N GLY A 217 -3.94 14.43 18.34
CA GLY A 217 -3.02 15.49 17.99
C GLY A 217 -3.55 16.43 16.92
N ARG A 218 -2.90 17.58 16.81
CA ARG A 218 -3.10 18.55 15.75
C ARG A 218 -1.76 18.78 15.09
N ALA A 219 -1.70 18.67 13.77
CA ALA A 219 -0.47 18.83 13.01
C ALA A 219 -0.66 19.84 11.87
N VAL A 220 0.25 20.80 11.75
CA VAL A 220 0.31 21.69 10.59
C VAL A 220 1.03 20.96 9.47
N VAL A 221 0.38 20.80 8.32
CA VAL A 221 0.95 20.18 7.14
C VAL A 221 2.05 21.07 6.56
N PHE A 222 3.26 20.54 6.36
CA PHE A 222 4.37 21.28 5.74
C PHE A 222 4.80 20.71 4.39
N ALA A 223 4.41 19.47 4.08
CA ALA A 223 4.68 18.85 2.79
C ALA A 223 3.56 17.88 2.39
N THR A 224 3.27 17.85 1.09
CA THR A 224 2.22 17.03 0.46
C THR A 224 2.77 16.32 -0.78
N GLY A 225 2.13 15.23 -1.19
CA GLY A 225 2.45 14.49 -2.42
C GLY A 225 3.90 14.02 -2.49
N MET A 226 4.57 14.33 -3.61
CA MET A 226 5.96 13.93 -3.88
C MET A 226 6.98 14.58 -2.92
N GLU A 227 6.61 15.64 -2.23
CA GLU A 227 7.49 16.39 -1.32
C GLU A 227 7.53 15.81 0.10
N THR A 228 6.65 14.83 0.40
CA THR A 228 6.66 14.09 1.67
C THR A 228 7.83 13.11 1.74
N ALA A 229 8.19 12.64 2.94
CA ALA A 229 9.17 11.58 3.12
C ALA A 229 8.76 10.31 2.33
N PHE A 230 7.48 9.96 2.36
CA PHE A 230 6.92 8.85 1.58
C PHE A 230 7.01 9.12 0.07
N GLY A 231 6.75 10.35 -0.37
CA GLY A 231 6.87 10.78 -1.76
C GLY A 231 8.31 10.72 -2.29
N ALA A 232 9.29 11.08 -1.46
CA ALA A 232 10.70 10.94 -1.79
C ALA A 232 11.09 9.47 -2.02
N ILE A 233 10.64 8.55 -1.15
CA ILE A 233 10.83 7.10 -1.33
C ILE A 233 10.13 6.62 -2.62
N ALA A 234 8.92 7.10 -2.89
CA ALA A 234 8.20 6.79 -4.12
C ALA A 234 8.99 7.27 -5.37
N SER A 235 9.60 8.47 -5.33
CA SER A 235 10.39 8.99 -6.46
C SER A 235 11.63 8.15 -6.75
N LEU A 236 12.34 7.69 -5.71
CA LEU A 236 13.52 6.84 -5.83
C LEU A 236 13.20 5.48 -6.42
N THR A 237 11.99 4.95 -6.14
CA THR A 237 11.55 3.65 -6.64
C THR A 237 10.91 3.73 -8.02
N GLN A 238 10.26 4.84 -8.36
CA GLN A 238 9.65 5.06 -9.69
C GLN A 238 10.66 5.15 -10.84
N GLY A 239 11.93 5.50 -10.54
CA GLY A 239 13.00 5.58 -11.53
C GLY A 239 13.67 4.25 -11.88
N LEU A 240 13.30 3.16 -11.21
CA LEU A 240 13.84 1.83 -11.53
C LEU A 240 13.15 1.30 -12.78
N GLU A 241 13.92 1.17 -13.87
CA GLU A 241 13.43 0.49 -15.07
C GLU A 241 13.03 -0.95 -14.74
N GLU A 242 11.81 -1.31 -15.10
CA GLU A 242 11.30 -2.65 -14.88
C GLU A 242 12.02 -3.64 -15.80
N ALA A 243 12.73 -4.58 -15.20
CA ALA A 243 13.29 -5.70 -15.95
C ALA A 243 12.15 -6.55 -16.58
N PRO A 244 12.34 -7.08 -17.80
CA PRO A 244 11.37 -7.97 -18.42
C PRO A 244 11.18 -9.23 -17.57
N SER A 245 9.96 -9.77 -17.55
CA SER A 245 9.67 -11.01 -16.83
C SER A 245 10.39 -12.21 -17.47
N PRO A 246 10.66 -13.30 -16.72
CA PRO A 246 11.32 -14.48 -17.29
C PRO A 246 10.58 -15.03 -18.51
N LEU A 247 9.25 -15.05 -18.52
CA LEU A 247 8.44 -15.45 -19.68
C LEU A 247 8.58 -14.49 -20.84
N GLN A 248 8.69 -13.18 -20.60
CA GLN A 248 8.97 -12.21 -21.68
C GLN A 248 10.36 -12.46 -22.29
N VAL A 249 11.35 -12.80 -21.45
CA VAL A 249 12.70 -13.15 -21.92
C VAL A 249 12.66 -14.42 -22.78
N GLU A 250 11.98 -15.48 -22.31
CA GLU A 250 11.88 -16.74 -23.06
C GLU A 250 11.02 -16.60 -24.32
N LEU A 251 9.89 -15.87 -24.27
CA LEU A 251 9.10 -15.54 -25.46
C LEU A 251 9.93 -14.75 -26.47
N GLY A 252 10.77 -13.82 -26.01
CA GLY A 252 11.69 -13.07 -26.87
C GLY A 252 12.75 -13.96 -27.51
N ARG A 253 13.21 -15.01 -26.81
CA ARG A 253 14.14 -16.02 -27.36
C ARG A 253 13.43 -16.90 -28.38
N VAL A 254 12.25 -17.44 -28.06
CA VAL A 254 11.43 -18.26 -28.97
C VAL A 254 11.09 -17.47 -30.23
N THR A 255 10.65 -16.22 -30.08
CA THR A 255 10.33 -15.34 -31.21
C THR A 255 11.55 -15.14 -32.11
N ARG A 256 12.73 -14.86 -31.53
CA ARG A 256 13.97 -14.72 -32.32
C ARG A 256 14.34 -15.98 -33.09
N VAL A 257 14.23 -17.16 -32.45
CA VAL A 257 14.52 -18.45 -33.09
C VAL A 257 13.55 -18.72 -34.23
N VAL A 258 12.23 -18.57 -33.98
CA VAL A 258 11.20 -18.82 -34.98
C VAL A 258 11.30 -17.82 -36.14
N THR A 259 11.52 -16.53 -35.87
CA THR A 259 11.74 -15.53 -36.91
C THR A 259 12.99 -15.82 -37.74
N ALA A 260 14.10 -16.26 -37.12
CA ALA A 260 15.31 -16.63 -37.86
C ALA A 260 15.09 -17.85 -38.77
N LEU A 261 14.38 -18.88 -38.28
CA LEU A 261 14.00 -20.04 -39.07
C LEU A 261 13.06 -19.67 -40.22
N ALA A 262 12.03 -18.88 -39.93
CA ALA A 262 11.06 -18.41 -40.92
C ALA A 262 11.74 -17.57 -42.02
N ALA A 263 12.64 -16.66 -41.64
CA ALA A 263 13.44 -15.87 -42.58
C ALA A 263 14.39 -16.74 -43.42
N GLY A 264 15.03 -17.75 -42.80
CA GLY A 264 15.89 -18.70 -43.51
C GLY A 264 15.12 -19.53 -44.54
N ILE A 265 13.94 -20.05 -44.16
CA ILE A 265 13.05 -20.77 -45.09
C ILE A 265 12.54 -19.82 -46.18
N GLY A 266 12.10 -18.61 -45.82
CA GLY A 266 11.65 -17.60 -46.78
C GLY A 266 12.73 -17.27 -47.82
N LEU A 267 13.98 -17.07 -47.37
CA LEU A 267 15.12 -16.81 -48.26
C LEU A 267 15.44 -18.03 -49.14
N LEU A 268 15.39 -19.25 -48.59
CA LEU A 268 15.57 -20.47 -49.36
C LEU A 268 14.52 -20.62 -50.47
N PHE A 269 13.24 -20.41 -50.15
CA PHE A 269 12.17 -20.47 -51.14
C PHE A 269 12.22 -19.32 -52.14
N PHE A 270 12.61 -18.12 -51.71
CA PHE A 270 12.86 -16.97 -52.60
C PHE A 270 13.91 -17.32 -53.66
N THR A 271 15.06 -17.83 -53.20
CA THR A 271 16.17 -18.19 -54.08
C THR A 271 15.80 -19.33 -55.03
N LEU A 272 15.09 -20.36 -54.56
CA LEU A 272 14.57 -21.42 -55.42
C LEU A 272 13.56 -20.90 -56.46
N ALA A 273 12.62 -20.03 -56.05
CA ALA A 273 11.60 -19.48 -56.93
C ALA A 273 12.21 -18.64 -58.08
N VAL A 274 13.18 -17.79 -57.75
CA VAL A 274 13.83 -16.92 -58.75
C VAL A 274 14.85 -17.69 -59.58
N ALA A 275 15.72 -18.49 -58.96
CA ALA A 275 16.86 -19.10 -59.65
C ALA A 275 16.51 -20.41 -60.38
N LEU A 276 15.59 -21.22 -59.85
CA LEU A 276 15.23 -22.51 -60.46
C LEU A 276 13.88 -22.48 -61.18
N ALA A 277 12.86 -21.83 -60.59
CA ALA A 277 11.51 -21.83 -61.16
C ALA A 277 11.25 -20.67 -62.15
N GLY A 278 12.17 -19.70 -62.26
CA GLY A 278 12.07 -18.58 -63.19
C GLY A 278 10.96 -17.57 -62.86
N VAL A 279 10.52 -17.51 -61.60
CA VAL A 279 9.50 -16.57 -61.13
C VAL A 279 10.07 -15.16 -61.08
N GLU A 280 9.23 -14.15 -61.36
CA GLU A 280 9.62 -12.74 -61.27
C GLU A 280 10.08 -12.40 -59.84
N THR A 281 11.13 -11.58 -59.70
CA THR A 281 11.74 -11.28 -58.39
C THR A 281 10.75 -10.67 -57.41
N ALA A 282 9.82 -9.84 -57.88
CA ALA A 282 8.80 -9.23 -57.04
C ALA A 282 7.76 -10.25 -56.53
N GLU A 283 7.30 -11.15 -57.40
CA GLU A 283 6.40 -12.26 -57.02
C GLU A 283 7.09 -13.23 -56.05
N GLY A 284 8.37 -13.56 -56.31
CA GLY A 284 9.19 -14.37 -55.42
C GLY A 284 9.33 -13.74 -54.03
N PHE A 285 9.54 -12.43 -53.95
CA PHE A 285 9.67 -11.71 -52.67
C PHE A 285 8.35 -11.73 -51.89
N ILE A 286 7.23 -11.51 -52.57
CA ILE A 286 5.89 -11.58 -51.98
C ILE A 286 5.61 -12.99 -51.45
N PHE A 287 5.99 -14.03 -52.21
CA PHE A 287 5.86 -15.43 -51.78
C PHE A 287 6.70 -15.73 -50.54
N ALA A 288 7.98 -15.30 -50.53
CA ALA A 288 8.88 -15.48 -49.39
C ALA A 288 8.38 -14.79 -48.12
N MET A 289 7.84 -13.58 -48.26
CA MET A 289 7.20 -12.86 -47.16
C MET A 289 5.95 -13.59 -46.67
N GLY A 290 5.10 -14.10 -47.56
CA GLY A 290 3.93 -14.91 -47.19
C GLY A 290 4.31 -16.14 -46.36
N MET A 291 5.41 -16.81 -46.72
CA MET A 291 5.97 -17.91 -45.95
C MET A 291 6.47 -17.46 -44.57
N ILE A 292 7.19 -16.33 -44.49
CA ILE A 292 7.67 -15.77 -43.21
C ILE A 292 6.48 -15.47 -42.29
N VAL A 293 5.42 -14.85 -42.80
CA VAL A 293 4.21 -14.51 -42.05
C VAL A 293 3.48 -15.75 -41.57
N ALA A 294 3.34 -16.77 -42.43
CA ALA A 294 2.67 -18.02 -42.08
C ALA A 294 3.36 -18.78 -40.92
N PHE A 295 4.68 -18.64 -40.76
CA PHE A 295 5.43 -19.31 -39.69
C PHE A 295 5.53 -18.51 -38.39
N VAL A 296 5.20 -17.21 -38.39
CA VAL A 296 5.30 -16.42 -37.16
C VAL A 296 4.04 -16.63 -36.30
N PRO A 297 4.21 -17.03 -35.02
CA PRO A 297 3.10 -17.36 -34.15
C PRO A 297 2.50 -16.07 -33.56
N GLU A 298 1.79 -15.31 -34.38
CA GLU A 298 1.17 -14.03 -34.01
C GLU A 298 0.19 -14.18 -32.82
N GLY A 299 -0.45 -15.35 -32.70
CA GLY A 299 -1.36 -15.68 -31.61
C GLY A 299 -0.68 -16.00 -30.27
N LEU A 300 0.65 -16.15 -30.21
CA LEU A 300 1.35 -16.57 -29.00
C LEU A 300 1.25 -15.53 -27.89
N VAL A 301 1.57 -14.26 -28.19
CA VAL A 301 1.58 -13.18 -27.19
C VAL A 301 0.18 -12.94 -26.61
N PRO A 302 -0.89 -12.83 -27.41
CA PRO A 302 -2.24 -12.70 -26.87
C PRO A 302 -2.70 -13.91 -26.06
N THR A 303 -2.37 -15.12 -26.48
CA THR A 303 -2.74 -16.35 -25.77
C THR A 303 -2.11 -16.39 -24.38
N VAL A 304 -0.82 -16.01 -24.29
CA VAL A 304 -0.11 -15.91 -23.01
C VAL A 304 -0.74 -14.83 -22.13
N THR A 305 -0.99 -13.62 -22.66
CA THR A 305 -1.61 -12.53 -21.89
C THR A 305 -3.00 -12.92 -21.36
N LEU A 306 -3.83 -13.57 -22.19
CA LEU A 306 -5.15 -14.05 -21.77
C LEU A 306 -5.04 -15.12 -20.68
N SER A 307 -4.09 -16.06 -20.81
CA SER A 307 -3.81 -17.08 -19.79
C SER A 307 -3.40 -16.46 -18.45
N LEU A 308 -2.50 -15.47 -18.47
CA LEU A 308 -2.08 -14.72 -17.28
C LEU A 308 -3.25 -13.94 -16.67
N ALA A 309 -4.09 -13.29 -17.49
CA ALA A 309 -5.28 -12.57 -17.02
C ALA A 309 -6.27 -13.50 -16.30
N MET A 310 -6.52 -14.70 -16.85
CA MET A 310 -7.32 -15.72 -16.16
C MET A 310 -6.66 -16.20 -14.85
N GLY A 311 -5.32 -16.24 -14.79
CA GLY A 311 -4.56 -16.50 -13.56
C GLY A 311 -4.77 -15.41 -12.51
N VAL A 312 -4.65 -14.14 -12.89
CA VAL A 312 -4.92 -12.98 -12.02
C VAL A 312 -6.35 -13.02 -11.49
N GLN A 313 -7.33 -13.28 -12.35
CA GLN A 313 -8.73 -13.33 -11.92
C GLN A 313 -8.98 -14.45 -10.89
N ARG A 314 -8.32 -15.61 -11.04
CA ARG A 314 -8.38 -16.70 -10.06
C ARG A 314 -7.72 -16.33 -8.73
N MET A 315 -6.61 -15.61 -8.75
CA MET A 315 -5.92 -15.15 -7.53
C MET A 315 -6.68 -14.03 -6.81
N ALA A 316 -7.28 -13.10 -7.54
CA ALA A 316 -8.11 -12.05 -6.98
C ALA A 316 -9.31 -12.61 -6.19
N ARG A 317 -9.93 -13.70 -6.70
CA ARG A 317 -10.99 -14.43 -5.97
C ARG A 317 -10.52 -15.08 -4.65
N ARG A 318 -9.20 -15.20 -4.44
CA ARG A 318 -8.58 -15.71 -3.21
C ARG A 318 -7.91 -14.58 -2.40
N ASN A 319 -8.38 -13.34 -2.57
CA ASN A 319 -7.86 -12.15 -1.89
C ASN A 319 -6.40 -11.80 -2.23
N ALA A 320 -5.82 -12.38 -3.29
CA ALA A 320 -4.49 -12.04 -3.79
C ALA A 320 -4.61 -11.11 -5.00
N LEU A 321 -4.52 -9.80 -4.74
CA LEU A 321 -4.66 -8.77 -5.77
C LEU A 321 -3.35 -8.55 -6.52
N ILE A 322 -3.33 -8.89 -7.81
CA ILE A 322 -2.16 -8.70 -8.67
C ILE A 322 -2.29 -7.43 -9.48
N LYS A 323 -1.33 -6.52 -9.30
CA LYS A 323 -1.28 -5.23 -10.01
C LYS A 323 -0.72 -5.32 -11.43
N LYS A 324 0.04 -6.37 -11.75
CA LYS A 324 0.69 -6.59 -13.06
C LYS A 324 0.56 -8.04 -13.50
N LEU A 325 0.11 -8.29 -14.72
CA LEU A 325 -0.11 -9.65 -15.24
C LEU A 325 1.16 -10.52 -15.19
N SER A 326 2.34 -9.94 -15.44
CA SER A 326 3.62 -10.64 -15.39
C SER A 326 3.99 -11.15 -13.99
N SER A 327 3.49 -10.52 -12.92
CA SER A 327 3.79 -10.93 -11.53
C SER A 327 3.26 -12.32 -11.18
N VAL A 328 2.23 -12.81 -11.89
CA VAL A 328 1.72 -14.18 -11.75
C VAL A 328 2.83 -15.20 -11.98
N GLU A 329 3.61 -14.98 -13.03
CA GLU A 329 4.68 -15.86 -13.47
C GLU A 329 5.94 -15.65 -12.63
N THR A 330 6.29 -14.40 -12.34
CA THR A 330 7.41 -14.08 -11.43
C THR A 330 7.24 -14.75 -10.06
N LEU A 331 6.03 -14.80 -9.52
CA LEU A 331 5.75 -15.50 -8.26
C LEU A 331 5.96 -17.01 -8.39
N GLY A 332 5.62 -17.62 -9.53
CA GLY A 332 5.86 -19.03 -9.80
C GLY A 332 7.35 -19.39 -9.94
N CYS A 333 8.18 -18.43 -10.33
CA CYS A 333 9.63 -18.58 -10.45
C CYS A 333 10.40 -18.05 -9.22
N CYS A 334 9.70 -17.69 -8.15
CA CYS A 334 10.32 -17.12 -6.96
C CYS A 334 11.22 -18.15 -6.26
N THR A 335 12.52 -17.84 -6.14
CA THR A 335 13.50 -18.71 -5.46
C THR A 335 13.81 -18.25 -4.03
N VAL A 336 13.58 -16.96 -3.74
CA VAL A 336 13.84 -16.35 -2.43
C VAL A 336 12.66 -15.45 -2.07
N ILE A 337 12.05 -15.68 -0.91
CA ILE A 337 11.01 -14.82 -0.36
C ILE A 337 11.63 -13.98 0.75
N CYS A 338 11.86 -12.69 0.47
CA CYS A 338 12.19 -11.72 1.50
C CYS A 338 10.89 -11.15 2.05
N THR A 339 10.57 -11.50 3.29
CA THR A 339 9.33 -11.06 3.95
C THR A 339 9.67 -10.08 5.07
N ASP A 340 8.83 -9.08 5.23
CA ASP A 340 8.79 -8.34 6.48
C ASP A 340 8.23 -9.24 7.59
N LYS A 341 8.58 -8.97 8.84
CA LYS A 341 8.07 -9.70 10.01
C LYS A 341 6.71 -9.18 10.40
N THR A 342 6.60 -7.89 10.66
CA THR A 342 5.39 -7.36 11.31
C THR A 342 4.29 -7.08 10.30
N GLY A 343 3.07 -7.53 10.59
CA GLY A 343 1.93 -7.40 9.68
C GLY A 343 1.97 -8.30 8.43
N THR A 344 3.07 -9.06 8.24
CA THR A 344 3.20 -10.06 7.16
C THR A 344 3.36 -11.47 7.72
N LEU A 345 4.40 -11.73 8.53
CA LEU A 345 4.55 -13.01 9.24
C LEU A 345 3.75 -13.08 10.54
N THR A 346 3.50 -11.91 11.15
CA THR A 346 2.76 -11.79 12.41
C THR A 346 1.47 -11.02 12.18
N GLU A 347 0.46 -11.27 13.01
CA GLU A 347 -0.87 -10.63 12.90
C GLU A 347 -0.88 -9.14 13.27
N ASN A 348 0.27 -8.56 13.62
CA ASN A 348 0.41 -7.20 14.16
C ASN A 348 -0.56 -6.92 15.33
N ALA A 349 -0.82 -7.95 16.14
CA ALA A 349 -1.68 -7.88 17.30
C ALA A 349 -0.93 -8.42 18.52
N MET A 350 -0.71 -7.55 19.51
CA MET A 350 -0.06 -7.97 20.76
C MET A 350 -0.95 -9.00 21.47
N THR A 351 -0.37 -10.15 21.82
CA THR A 351 -1.13 -11.28 22.38
C THR A 351 -0.39 -11.84 23.58
N VAL A 352 -1.08 -11.96 24.72
CA VAL A 352 -0.54 -12.68 25.88
C VAL A 352 -0.43 -14.17 25.52
N ARG A 353 0.75 -14.75 25.72
CA ARG A 353 1.01 -16.18 25.41
C ARG A 353 1.15 -17.05 26.65
N SER A 354 1.58 -16.48 27.76
CA SER A 354 1.78 -17.22 29.01
C SER A 354 1.50 -16.33 30.21
N LEU A 355 0.96 -16.94 31.27
CA LEU A 355 0.81 -16.35 32.60
C LEU A 355 1.65 -17.16 33.58
N TRP A 356 2.16 -16.53 34.63
CA TRP A 356 2.92 -17.21 35.68
C TRP A 356 2.27 -16.98 37.04
N ILE A 357 1.65 -18.01 37.60
CA ILE A 357 0.88 -17.91 38.85
C ILE A 357 1.30 -19.05 39.79
N GLY A 358 1.65 -18.70 41.03
CA GLY A 358 1.97 -19.69 42.06
C GLY A 358 3.15 -20.61 41.74
N GLY A 359 4.02 -20.26 40.78
CA GLY A 359 5.13 -21.11 40.31
C GLY A 359 4.80 -21.98 39.10
N HIS A 360 3.59 -21.85 38.54
CA HIS A 360 3.12 -22.64 37.39
C HIS A 360 2.96 -21.74 36.15
N PRO A 361 3.57 -22.11 35.01
CA PRO A 361 3.32 -21.44 33.73
C PRO A 361 1.99 -21.92 33.14
N LEU A 362 1.05 -21.00 32.98
CA LEU A 362 -0.17 -21.23 32.21
C LEU A 362 0.04 -20.76 30.78
N THR A 363 -0.62 -21.44 29.83
CA THR A 363 -0.61 -21.10 28.40
C THR A 363 -1.91 -20.40 28.03
N VAL A 364 -1.82 -19.28 27.32
CA VAL A 364 -2.99 -18.57 26.79
C VAL A 364 -3.12 -18.88 25.30
N THR A 365 -4.28 -19.40 24.89
CA THR A 365 -4.56 -19.78 23.50
C THR A 365 -5.31 -18.68 22.74
N GLY A 366 -5.43 -18.85 21.42
CA GLY A 366 -5.95 -17.83 20.50
C GLY A 366 -4.93 -16.74 20.19
N ALA A 367 -5.19 -15.98 19.12
CA ALA A 367 -4.39 -14.85 18.67
C ALA A 367 -5.29 -13.68 18.29
N GLY A 368 -4.73 -12.48 18.22
CA GLY A 368 -5.48 -11.26 17.96
C GLY A 368 -6.27 -10.75 19.17
N TYR A 369 -7.16 -9.80 18.91
CA TYR A 369 -7.93 -9.08 19.93
C TYR A 369 -9.30 -9.67 20.24
N GLY A 370 -9.62 -10.82 19.65
CA GLY A 370 -10.86 -11.52 19.94
C GLY A 370 -10.80 -12.31 21.26
N PRO A 371 -11.91 -12.43 21.98
CA PRO A 371 -11.99 -13.17 23.24
C PRO A 371 -11.98 -14.70 23.03
N GLU A 372 -11.87 -15.18 21.80
CA GLU A 372 -11.83 -16.61 21.49
C GLU A 372 -10.50 -17.23 21.95
N GLY A 373 -10.58 -18.17 22.88
CA GLY A 373 -9.45 -18.87 23.45
C GLY A 373 -9.73 -19.33 24.87
N ALA A 374 -8.73 -19.95 25.48
CA ALA A 374 -8.75 -20.43 26.84
C ALA A 374 -7.36 -20.30 27.47
N VAL A 375 -7.33 -20.23 28.79
CA VAL A 375 -6.11 -20.39 29.59
C VAL A 375 -6.01 -21.85 30.03
N LEU A 376 -4.86 -22.46 29.79
CA LEU A 376 -4.61 -23.88 30.02
C LEU A 376 -3.39 -24.10 30.92
N ASP A 377 -3.45 -25.12 31.76
CA ASP A 377 -2.28 -25.67 32.48
C ASP A 377 -1.90 -27.01 31.84
N GLU A 378 -0.70 -27.10 31.27
CA GLU A 378 -0.23 -28.28 30.51
C GLU A 378 -1.24 -28.85 29.48
N GLY A 379 -2.12 -28.00 28.93
CA GLY A 379 -3.16 -28.37 27.96
C GLY A 379 -4.54 -28.71 28.55
N TYR A 380 -4.69 -28.67 29.87
CA TYR A 380 -5.94 -28.91 30.59
C TYR A 380 -6.57 -27.61 31.11
N SER A 381 -7.87 -27.65 31.43
CA SER A 381 -8.56 -26.52 32.09
C SER A 381 -7.93 -26.22 33.44
N VAL A 382 -7.88 -24.93 33.78
CA VAL A 382 -7.39 -24.48 35.09
C VAL A 382 -8.56 -24.54 36.08
N ASP A 383 -8.42 -25.33 37.13
CA ASP A 383 -9.45 -25.56 38.14
C ASP A 383 -8.94 -25.28 39.57
N GLY A 384 -9.86 -25.22 40.55
CA GLY A 384 -9.52 -25.10 41.97
C GLY A 384 -8.88 -23.77 42.38
N PRO A 385 -7.99 -23.75 43.40
CA PRO A 385 -7.36 -22.53 43.91
C PRO A 385 -6.59 -21.73 42.84
N GLN A 386 -5.95 -22.44 41.91
CA GLN A 386 -5.18 -21.85 40.81
C GLN A 386 -6.09 -21.04 39.86
N ALA A 387 -7.33 -21.51 39.63
CA ALA A 387 -8.32 -20.76 38.86
C ALA A 387 -8.74 -19.46 39.55
N SER A 388 -8.86 -19.47 40.89
CA SER A 388 -9.18 -18.27 41.68
C SER A 388 -8.04 -17.24 41.62
N ASP A 389 -6.79 -17.69 41.74
CA ASP A 389 -5.62 -16.81 41.66
C ASP A 389 -5.43 -16.24 40.25
N MET A 390 -5.62 -17.06 39.22
CA MET A 390 -5.67 -16.63 37.82
C MET A 390 -6.73 -15.55 37.60
N ARG A 391 -7.96 -15.78 38.08
CA ARG A 391 -9.05 -14.82 37.96
C ARG A 391 -8.71 -13.50 38.65
N ARG A 392 -8.07 -13.53 39.83
CA ARG A 392 -7.66 -12.31 40.56
C ARG A 392 -6.58 -11.52 39.81
N MET A 393 -5.57 -12.20 39.28
CA MET A 393 -4.50 -11.57 38.49
C MET A 393 -5.06 -10.91 37.24
N LEU A 394 -5.89 -11.64 36.48
CA LEU A 394 -6.47 -11.12 35.23
C LEU A 394 -7.52 -10.05 35.47
N LEU A 395 -8.28 -10.13 36.57
CA LEU A 395 -9.16 -9.04 37.00
C LEU A 395 -8.35 -7.76 37.30
N ALA A 396 -7.24 -7.88 38.04
CA ALA A 396 -6.38 -6.72 38.30
C ALA A 396 -5.77 -6.14 37.01
N ALA A 397 -5.31 -7.01 36.10
CA ALA A 397 -4.76 -6.60 34.81
C ALA A 397 -5.80 -5.96 33.87
N GLY A 398 -7.06 -6.40 33.93
CA GLY A 398 -8.15 -5.83 33.16
C GLY A 398 -8.70 -4.52 33.74
N LEU A 399 -8.67 -4.34 35.07
CA LEU A 399 -9.12 -3.12 35.75
C LEU A 399 -8.08 -2.00 35.76
N CYS A 400 -6.79 -2.35 35.87
CA CYS A 400 -5.65 -1.43 35.77
C CYS A 400 -5.24 -1.25 34.32
N ASN A 401 -6.15 -0.72 33.51
CA ASN A 401 -6.07 -0.74 32.05
C ASN A 401 -6.94 0.35 31.44
N ASP A 402 -6.43 1.07 30.44
CA ASP A 402 -7.16 2.15 29.77
C ASP A 402 -7.65 1.75 28.36
N ALA A 403 -7.17 0.62 27.85
CA ALA A 403 -7.59 0.12 26.57
C ALA A 403 -9.06 -0.33 26.56
N ARG A 404 -9.69 -0.27 25.39
CA ARG A 404 -11.03 -0.76 25.12
C ARG A 404 -10.97 -1.77 23.98
N LEU A 405 -11.71 -2.86 24.14
CA LEU A 405 -11.94 -3.82 23.07
C LEU A 405 -13.21 -3.41 22.35
N LEU A 406 -13.12 -3.23 21.03
CA LEU A 406 -14.23 -2.85 20.18
C LEU A 406 -14.69 -4.11 19.43
N ALA A 407 -15.90 -4.55 19.77
CA ALA A 407 -16.55 -5.64 19.06
C ALA A 407 -16.83 -5.24 17.60
N PRO A 408 -16.72 -6.17 16.64
CA PRO A 408 -17.04 -5.89 15.26
C PRO A 408 -18.51 -5.50 15.07
N GLU A 409 -18.78 -4.50 14.23
CA GLU A 409 -20.15 -4.04 13.91
C GLU A 409 -20.94 -5.06 13.07
N ASP A 410 -20.24 -5.83 12.23
CA ASP A 410 -20.81 -6.82 11.33
C ASP A 410 -20.43 -8.26 11.73
N ALA A 411 -21.33 -9.21 11.43
CA ALA A 411 -21.06 -10.64 11.59
C ALA A 411 -19.91 -11.07 10.66
N GLY A 412 -18.72 -11.28 11.24
CA GLY A 412 -17.48 -11.61 10.52
C GLY A 412 -16.44 -10.47 10.48
N GLY A 413 -16.74 -9.31 11.08
CA GLY A 413 -15.75 -8.27 11.31
C GLY A 413 -14.67 -8.70 12.30
N ARG A 414 -13.56 -7.94 12.36
CA ARG A 414 -12.48 -8.20 13.31
C ARG A 414 -12.64 -7.33 14.55
N TRP A 415 -12.32 -7.90 15.70
CA TRP A 415 -12.11 -7.12 16.92
C TRP A 415 -11.03 -6.07 16.68
N SER A 416 -11.30 -4.86 17.14
CA SER A 416 -10.33 -3.77 17.13
C SER A 416 -10.11 -3.26 18.55
N ILE A 417 -9.08 -2.45 18.72
CA ILE A 417 -8.72 -1.91 20.02
C ILE A 417 -8.70 -0.40 19.96
N LEU A 418 -8.96 0.21 21.10
CA LEU A 418 -8.66 1.61 21.36
C LEU A 418 -7.73 1.66 22.58
N GLY A 419 -6.56 2.28 22.48
CA GLY A 419 -5.52 2.36 23.51
C GLY A 419 -4.28 1.53 23.19
N ASP A 420 -3.47 1.29 24.22
CA ASP A 420 -2.18 0.60 24.05
C ASP A 420 -2.37 -0.90 23.72
N PRO A 421 -1.66 -1.46 22.71
CA PRO A 421 -1.73 -2.88 22.37
C PRO A 421 -1.40 -3.84 23.51
N THR A 422 -0.47 -3.47 24.39
CA THR A 422 -0.08 -4.29 25.55
C THR A 422 -1.22 -4.37 26.54
N GLU A 423 -1.87 -3.24 26.81
CA GLU A 423 -3.03 -3.16 27.68
C GLU A 423 -4.22 -3.92 27.09
N ALA A 424 -4.50 -3.73 25.81
CA ALA A 424 -5.57 -4.47 25.14
C ALA A 424 -5.35 -5.99 25.20
N ALA A 425 -4.11 -6.45 25.02
CA ALA A 425 -3.76 -7.88 25.14
C ALA A 425 -4.08 -8.45 26.53
N LEU A 426 -3.91 -7.65 27.60
CA LEU A 426 -4.26 -8.04 28.97
C LEU A 426 -5.78 -8.14 29.17
N LYS A 427 -6.57 -7.21 28.61
CA LYS A 427 -8.04 -7.31 28.63
C LYS A 427 -8.55 -8.54 27.88
N VAL A 428 -7.96 -8.84 26.72
CA VAL A 428 -8.29 -10.05 25.94
C VAL A 428 -7.97 -11.31 26.74
N ALA A 429 -6.82 -11.36 27.42
CA ALA A 429 -6.47 -12.50 28.28
C ALA A 429 -7.47 -12.69 29.43
N ALA A 430 -7.95 -11.60 30.03
CA ALA A 430 -8.98 -11.65 31.06
C ALA A 430 -10.32 -12.18 30.51
N ALA A 431 -10.74 -11.70 29.33
CA ALA A 431 -11.95 -12.18 28.66
C ALA A 431 -11.85 -13.69 28.31
N LYS A 432 -10.71 -14.16 27.80
CA LYS A 432 -10.42 -15.58 27.52
C LYS A 432 -10.46 -16.47 28.76
N ALA A 433 -10.23 -15.90 29.94
CA ALA A 433 -10.35 -16.59 31.23
C ALA A 433 -11.76 -16.50 31.84
N GLY A 434 -12.75 -15.99 31.10
CA GLY A 434 -14.13 -15.86 31.56
C GLY A 434 -14.37 -14.70 32.52
N VAL A 435 -13.49 -13.70 32.56
CA VAL A 435 -13.71 -12.48 33.35
C VAL A 435 -14.56 -11.50 32.54
N ASP A 436 -15.79 -11.27 32.99
CA ASP A 436 -16.64 -10.20 32.48
C ASP A 436 -16.16 -8.85 33.07
N LEU A 437 -15.29 -8.18 32.31
CA LEU A 437 -14.69 -6.91 32.73
C LEU A 437 -15.71 -5.79 32.85
N ASP A 438 -16.73 -5.75 32.00
CA ASP A 438 -17.76 -4.71 32.04
C ASP A 438 -18.61 -4.83 33.32
N ALA A 439 -18.98 -6.07 33.69
CA ALA A 439 -19.67 -6.32 34.96
C ALA A 439 -18.79 -6.00 36.18
N GLU A 440 -17.50 -6.35 36.14
CA GLU A 440 -16.57 -6.09 37.24
C GLU A 440 -16.21 -4.60 37.37
N GLU A 441 -16.11 -3.83 36.27
CA GLU A 441 -15.94 -2.38 36.31
C GLU A 441 -17.13 -1.68 37.00
N GLY A 442 -18.35 -2.18 36.81
CA GLY A 442 -19.54 -1.71 37.55
C GLY A 442 -19.51 -2.04 39.05
N ARG A 443 -18.95 -3.20 39.43
CA ARG A 443 -18.83 -3.66 40.83
C ARG A 443 -17.61 -3.06 41.55
N LEU A 444 -16.60 -2.65 40.79
CA LEU A 444 -15.34 -2.08 41.26
C LEU A 444 -15.10 -0.76 40.53
N PRO A 445 -15.92 0.28 40.72
CA PRO A 445 -15.71 1.55 40.03
C PRO A 445 -14.36 2.15 40.40
N ARG A 446 -13.59 2.54 39.38
CA ARG A 446 -12.31 3.24 39.52
C ARG A 446 -12.56 4.60 40.15
N VAL A 447 -11.90 4.88 41.28
CA VAL A 447 -12.00 6.16 42.02
C VAL A 447 -10.73 7.00 41.92
N ARG A 448 -9.60 6.39 41.58
CA ARG A 448 -8.34 7.10 41.37
C ARG A 448 -7.47 6.32 40.40
N GLU A 449 -6.62 7.06 39.70
CA GLU A 449 -5.62 6.53 38.80
C GLU A 449 -4.30 7.23 39.05
N ILE A 450 -3.22 6.47 38.88
CA ILE A 450 -1.90 7.01 38.66
C ILE A 450 -1.38 6.37 37.37
N PRO A 451 -1.27 7.16 36.28
CA PRO A 451 -0.96 6.63 34.96
C PRO A 451 0.46 6.05 34.93
N PHE A 452 0.77 5.31 33.87
CA PHE A 452 2.10 4.78 33.67
C PHE A 452 3.12 5.92 33.51
N GLU A 453 4.11 5.96 34.38
CA GLU A 453 5.25 6.87 34.28
C GLU A 453 6.54 6.08 34.06
N SER A 454 7.37 6.46 33.08
CA SER A 454 8.65 5.78 32.79
C SER A 454 9.61 5.75 34.00
N ARG A 455 9.51 6.74 34.90
CA ARG A 455 10.31 6.79 36.13
C ARG A 455 9.89 5.71 37.14
N ARG A 456 8.59 5.43 37.25
CA ARG A 456 8.04 4.43 38.17
C ARG A 456 7.89 3.05 37.54
N LYS A 457 7.84 2.98 36.20
CA LYS A 457 7.64 1.77 35.40
C LYS A 457 6.40 0.97 35.81
N MET A 458 5.36 1.67 36.28
CA MET A 458 4.11 1.05 36.73
C MET A 458 2.93 2.00 36.54
N MET A 459 1.77 1.42 36.28
CA MET A 459 0.46 2.06 36.40
C MET A 459 -0.19 1.59 37.72
N SER A 460 -1.10 2.38 38.29
CA SER A 460 -1.89 1.95 39.44
C SER A 460 -3.29 2.53 39.41
N THR A 461 -4.30 1.71 39.62
CA THR A 461 -5.69 2.15 39.78
C THR A 461 -6.21 1.79 41.18
N VAL A 462 -7.07 2.65 41.71
CA VAL A 462 -7.75 2.44 42.98
C VAL A 462 -9.24 2.31 42.69
N HIS A 463 -9.84 1.23 43.17
CA HIS A 463 -11.23 0.90 42.93
C HIS A 463 -12.00 0.87 44.25
N ARG A 464 -13.24 1.36 44.26
CA ARG A 464 -14.12 1.27 45.42
C ARG A 464 -14.87 -0.05 45.36
N VAL A 465 -14.85 -0.81 46.46
CA VAL A 465 -15.63 -2.04 46.59
C VAL A 465 -17.08 -1.65 46.91
N THR A 466 -18.00 -1.76 45.94
CA THR A 466 -19.41 -1.38 46.13
C THR A 466 -20.30 -2.54 46.59
N ALA A 467 -19.84 -3.80 46.50
CA ALA A 467 -20.51 -4.97 47.06
C ALA A 467 -19.49 -6.02 47.58
N PRO A 468 -19.72 -6.64 48.76
CA PRO A 468 -18.94 -7.80 49.19
C PRO A 468 -19.15 -8.96 48.19
N ARG A 469 -18.13 -9.81 47.99
CA ARG A 469 -18.29 -11.07 47.24
C ARG A 469 -19.35 -11.93 47.94
N GLU A 470 -20.40 -12.36 47.24
CA GLU A 470 -21.06 -13.62 47.61
C GLU A 470 -20.05 -14.73 47.32
N GLU A 471 -19.35 -15.19 48.36
CA GLU A 471 -18.58 -16.44 48.30
C GLU A 471 -19.59 -17.59 48.27
N GLY A 472 -20.00 -18.00 47.06
CA GLY A 472 -20.63 -19.29 46.83
C GLY A 472 -19.58 -20.39 46.98
N GLY A 473 -19.87 -21.36 47.86
CA GLY A 473 -18.94 -22.40 48.33
C GLY A 473 -18.64 -23.54 47.37
#